data_AF-A0A0H5RY26-F1
#
_entry.id   AF-A0A0H5RY26-F1
#
_cell.length_a   1.000
_cell.length_b   1.000
_cell.length_c   1.000
_cell.angle_alpha   90.00
_cell.angle_beta   90.00
_cell.angle_gamma   90.00
#
_symmetry.space_group_name_H-M   'P 1'
#
loop_
_entity.id
_entity.type
_entity.pdbx_description
1 polymer ?
#
loop_
_entity_poly.entity_id
_entity_poly.type
_entity_poly.pdbx_seq_one_letter_code
_entity_poly.pdbx_strand_id
1 'polypeptide(L)'
;MDGEDQEHVEQVRDWVGRLEAFASALDDIEGDSATDFAINALEALQALVMPHIVATKSPAMLVALEAVAASTQATTDVILDWADTPDVRDRYTRDTAQTHLKAALEDVLSGSKRWLSDRAPAPEEIRQRIAEAGKRMQEAVELLGERNAEHDRQDAEAEADPYGAILIHLDPSRSDAPIIEKVCSLTAEDDKRYRDAYERLRKMLDSELLEHISDESDRFMDQLVAILEDLRDNKIGIFNEDAWDERRRKVRSALISFTSALQSHEDQTVRAVRDTFARKTPQEQAVLALFTDLKTTSFEYRWLLKMRDALLHGDINAFKYDFEARLHGENAVNVYMDRSYMFDFTKEERGKPWLKRNELEVMTSDPSVLDMIQKLQPLMGPLQEKLDRILYPDAGEDAATVREFLARYPDGAQGQRALQNGPGPTRRNMSSSMTPLAPRVLTFATSFQGWED
;
A
#
# COMPACT_ATOMS: atom_id res chain seq x y z
N MET A 1 7.48 30.61 69.60
CA MET A 1 7.29 29.59 68.56
C MET A 1 6.98 28.34 69.34
N ASP A 2 5.71 27.96 69.37
CA ASP A 2 5.25 26.81 70.15
C ASP A 2 5.68 25.51 69.44
N GLY A 3 5.82 24.41 70.19
CA GLY A 3 6.38 23.15 69.67
C GLY A 3 5.65 22.58 68.44
N GLU A 4 4.34 22.86 68.30
CA GLU A 4 3.52 22.45 67.15
C GLU A 4 3.87 23.21 65.85
N ASP A 5 4.20 24.51 65.95
CA ASP A 5 4.62 25.31 64.78
C ASP A 5 5.96 24.78 64.22
N GLN A 6 6.84 24.32 65.09
CA GLN A 6 8.16 23.82 64.72
C GLN A 6 8.07 22.43 64.05
N GLU A 7 7.18 21.57 64.53
CA GLU A 7 6.88 20.26 63.94
C GLU A 7 6.26 20.40 62.53
N HIS A 8 5.34 21.35 62.33
CA HIS A 8 4.76 21.63 61.01
C HIS A 8 5.78 22.14 59.99
N VAL A 9 6.73 22.99 60.41
CA VAL A 9 7.81 23.47 59.53
C VAL A 9 8.76 22.34 59.13
N GLU A 10 9.07 21.42 60.03
CA GLU A 10 9.89 20.24 59.73
C GLU A 10 9.19 19.30 58.73
N GLN A 11 7.89 19.07 58.89
CA GLN A 11 7.10 18.26 57.95
C GLN A 11 7.03 18.90 56.55
N VAL A 12 6.88 20.22 56.46
CA VAL A 12 6.92 20.93 55.16
C VAL A 12 8.31 20.80 54.52
N ARG A 13 9.38 20.92 55.31
CA ARG A 13 10.76 20.76 54.81
C ARG A 13 11.02 19.36 54.28
N ASP A 14 10.52 18.32 54.95
CA ASP A 14 10.60 16.93 54.47
C ASP A 14 9.89 16.77 53.11
N TRP A 15 8.67 17.30 53.00
CA TRP A 15 7.92 17.27 51.73
C TRP A 15 8.59 18.02 50.59
N VAL A 16 9.16 19.19 50.86
CA VAL A 16 9.95 19.92 49.86
C VAL A 16 11.11 19.06 49.39
N GLY A 17 11.86 18.42 50.29
CA GLY A 17 12.97 17.55 49.93
C GLY A 17 12.54 16.32 49.10
N ARG A 18 11.40 15.70 49.43
CA ARG A 18 10.82 14.59 48.65
C ARG A 18 10.43 15.02 47.25
N LEU A 19 9.78 16.17 47.11
CA LEU A 19 9.36 16.70 45.80
C LEU A 19 10.56 17.15 44.96
N GLU A 20 11.62 17.70 45.56
CA GLU A 20 12.88 17.99 44.86
C GLU A 20 13.55 16.73 44.34
N ALA A 21 13.60 15.68 45.17
CA ALA A 21 14.12 14.38 44.76
C ALA A 21 13.29 13.78 43.62
N PHE A 22 11.96 13.85 43.72
CA PHE A 22 11.05 13.39 42.68
C PHE A 22 11.23 14.17 41.37
N ALA A 23 11.24 15.51 41.41
CA ALA A 23 11.44 16.36 40.25
C ALA A 23 12.81 16.12 39.56
N SER A 24 13.83 15.74 40.34
CA SER A 24 15.15 15.35 39.81
C SER A 24 15.16 13.95 39.21
N ALA A 25 14.28 13.06 39.66
CA ALA A 25 14.16 11.69 39.18
C ALA A 25 13.20 11.54 37.98
N LEU A 26 12.55 12.62 37.53
CA LEU A 26 11.69 12.59 36.34
C LEU A 26 12.42 12.08 35.09
N ASP A 27 13.72 12.34 34.98
CA ASP A 27 14.56 11.83 33.89
C ASP A 27 14.58 10.30 33.81
N ASP A 28 14.45 9.63 34.96
CA ASP A 28 14.54 8.16 35.12
C ASP A 28 13.18 7.47 34.93
N ILE A 29 12.08 8.22 34.77
CA ILE A 29 10.75 7.65 34.55
C ILE A 29 10.61 7.23 33.08
N GLU A 30 10.31 5.94 32.88
CA GLU A 30 10.10 5.34 31.57
C GLU A 30 8.82 5.86 30.89
N GLY A 31 8.84 5.90 29.55
CA GLY A 31 7.70 6.28 28.72
C GLY A 31 8.13 6.59 27.29
N ASP A 32 7.70 5.75 26.34
CA ASP A 32 8.10 5.88 24.93
C ASP A 32 7.41 7.06 24.23
N SER A 33 6.25 7.48 24.75
CA SER A 33 5.50 8.64 24.30
C SER A 33 5.36 9.70 25.41
N ALA A 34 5.02 10.93 25.02
CA ALA A 34 4.74 12.02 25.96
C ALA A 34 3.62 11.67 26.95
N THR A 35 2.55 11.04 26.45
CA THR A 35 1.41 10.58 27.23
C THR A 35 1.78 9.46 28.20
N ASP A 36 2.54 8.45 27.76
CA ASP A 36 2.97 7.35 28.63
C ASP A 36 3.84 7.87 29.78
N PHE A 37 4.82 8.72 29.44
CA PHE A 37 5.66 9.39 30.43
C PHE A 37 4.84 10.19 31.44
N ALA A 38 3.90 11.04 30.97
CA ALA A 38 3.12 11.91 31.85
C ALA A 38 2.16 11.13 32.77
N ILE A 39 1.64 9.99 32.31
CA ILE A 39 0.82 9.07 33.12
C ILE A 39 1.71 8.39 34.17
N ASN A 40 2.84 7.80 33.76
CA ASN A 40 3.77 7.12 34.68
C ASN A 40 4.31 8.07 35.76
N ALA A 41 4.62 9.31 35.39
CA ALA A 41 5.06 10.35 36.33
C ALA A 41 3.97 10.72 37.32
N LEU A 42 2.72 10.88 36.87
CA LEU A 42 1.59 11.15 37.76
C LEU A 42 1.32 9.98 38.71
N GLU A 43 1.35 8.74 38.22
CA GLU A 43 1.18 7.53 39.04
C GLU A 43 2.27 7.40 40.10
N ALA A 44 3.55 7.63 39.73
CA ALA A 44 4.67 7.60 40.66
C ALA A 44 4.54 8.68 41.76
N LEU A 45 4.11 9.90 41.39
CA LEU A 45 3.86 10.96 42.36
C LEU A 45 2.69 10.62 43.28
N GLN A 46 1.59 10.07 42.74
CA GLN A 46 0.47 9.63 43.56
C GLN A 46 0.89 8.52 44.52
N ALA A 47 1.69 7.54 44.08
CA ALA A 47 2.22 6.49 44.95
C ALA A 47 3.10 7.04 46.08
N LEU A 48 3.85 8.12 45.82
CA LEU A 48 4.61 8.85 46.83
C LEU A 48 3.72 9.60 47.83
N VAL A 49 2.61 10.19 47.36
CA VAL A 49 1.75 11.09 48.16
C VAL A 49 0.65 10.36 48.93
N MET A 50 -0.06 9.43 48.30
CA MET A 50 -1.26 8.78 48.84
C MET A 50 -1.06 8.11 50.21
N PRO A 51 0.06 7.41 50.50
CA PRO A 51 0.29 6.80 51.81
C PRO A 51 0.36 7.80 52.98
N HIS A 52 0.54 9.08 52.69
CA HIS A 52 0.75 10.14 53.67
C HIS A 52 -0.44 11.12 53.77
N ILE A 53 -1.51 10.86 53.00
CA ILE A 53 -2.75 11.62 53.10
C ILE A 53 -3.47 11.28 54.41
N VAL A 54 -3.63 12.28 55.27
CA VAL A 54 -4.33 12.17 56.56
C VAL A 54 -5.49 13.17 56.63
N ALA A 55 -6.47 12.91 57.51
CA ALA A 55 -7.65 13.77 57.67
C ALA A 55 -7.31 15.19 58.18
N THR A 56 -6.14 15.36 58.82
CA THR A 56 -5.67 16.64 59.35
C THR A 56 -5.19 17.54 58.22
N LYS A 57 -5.83 18.72 58.08
CA LYS A 57 -5.47 19.74 57.08
C LYS A 57 -4.22 20.53 57.52
N SER A 58 -3.05 19.94 57.35
CA SER A 58 -1.75 20.51 57.70
C SER A 58 -1.08 21.23 56.51
N PRO A 59 -0.09 22.12 56.75
CA PRO A 59 0.72 22.71 55.69
C PRO A 59 1.43 21.67 54.80
N ALA A 60 1.92 20.58 55.40
CA ALA A 60 2.55 19.46 54.68
C ALA A 60 1.58 18.76 53.73
N MET A 61 0.35 18.52 54.17
CA MET A 61 -0.72 17.95 53.36
C MET A 61 -1.07 18.85 52.18
N LEU A 62 -1.06 20.17 52.37
CA LEU A 62 -1.28 21.14 51.30
C LEU A 62 -0.19 21.06 50.21
N VAL A 63 1.09 21.01 50.60
CA VAL A 63 2.21 20.88 49.64
C VAL A 63 2.07 19.62 48.80
N ALA A 64 1.77 18.49 49.44
CA ALA A 64 1.60 17.21 48.76
C ALA A 64 0.41 17.22 47.79
N LEU A 65 -0.75 17.75 48.22
CA LEU A 65 -1.93 17.86 47.36
C LEU A 65 -1.75 18.85 46.20
N GLU A 66 -1.09 19.98 46.42
CA GLU A 66 -0.82 20.94 45.35
C GLU A 66 0.14 20.36 44.30
N ALA A 67 1.12 19.56 44.70
CA ALA A 67 2.01 18.86 43.78
C ALA A 67 1.24 17.84 42.92
N VAL A 68 0.35 17.05 43.54
CA VAL A 68 -0.51 16.11 42.79
C VAL A 68 -1.46 16.88 41.87
N ALA A 69 -2.11 17.95 42.35
CA ALA A 69 -3.03 18.73 41.52
C ALA A 69 -2.34 19.39 40.33
N ALA A 70 -1.15 19.97 40.52
CA ALA A 70 -0.35 20.56 39.45
C ALA A 70 0.09 19.50 38.42
N SER A 71 0.54 18.34 38.89
CA SER A 71 0.95 17.24 38.01
C SER A 71 -0.23 16.63 37.26
N THR A 72 -1.39 16.45 37.91
CA THR A 72 -2.63 16.01 37.25
C THR A 72 -2.97 16.96 36.10
N GLN A 73 -2.91 18.27 36.33
CA GLN A 73 -3.23 19.25 35.32
C GLN A 73 -2.23 19.23 34.15
N ALA A 74 -0.92 19.18 34.44
CA ALA A 74 0.11 19.06 33.41
C ALA A 74 -0.02 17.75 32.59
N THR A 75 -0.35 16.63 33.25
CA THR A 75 -0.63 15.36 32.56
C THR A 75 -1.89 15.46 31.69
N THR A 76 -2.96 16.09 32.18
CA THR A 76 -4.16 16.35 31.38
C THR A 76 -3.84 17.19 30.14
N ASP A 77 -3.03 18.26 30.28
CA ASP A 77 -2.63 19.10 29.15
C ASP A 77 -1.87 18.30 28.09
N VAL A 78 -0.97 17.40 28.49
CA VAL A 78 -0.24 16.51 27.57
C VAL A 78 -1.17 15.50 26.87
N ILE A 79 -2.13 14.92 27.60
CA ILE A 79 -3.11 13.99 27.03
C ILE A 79 -4.03 14.70 26.03
N LEU A 80 -4.49 15.91 26.38
CA LEU A 80 -5.37 16.69 25.52
C LEU A 80 -4.66 17.21 24.29
N ASP A 81 -3.40 17.61 24.40
CA ASP A 81 -2.59 17.99 23.23
C ASP A 81 -2.46 16.83 22.23
N TRP A 82 -2.21 15.60 22.70
CA TRP A 82 -2.22 14.44 21.82
C TRP A 82 -3.59 14.27 21.12
N ALA A 83 -4.68 14.51 21.84
CA ALA A 83 -6.04 14.40 21.32
C ALA A 83 -6.42 15.55 20.36
N ASP A 84 -5.99 16.78 20.61
CA ASP A 84 -6.50 17.98 19.96
C ASP A 84 -5.56 18.53 18.87
N THR A 85 -4.25 18.28 18.97
CA THR A 85 -3.27 18.84 18.05
C THR A 85 -3.15 17.98 16.79
N PRO A 86 -3.62 18.45 15.61
CA PRO A 86 -3.70 17.59 14.42
C PRO A 86 -2.32 17.18 13.92
N ASP A 87 -1.41 18.14 13.83
CA ASP A 87 -0.02 17.93 13.40
C ASP A 87 0.80 17.27 14.49
N VAL A 88 1.48 16.17 14.18
CA VAL A 88 2.33 15.44 15.14
C VAL A 88 3.56 16.29 15.55
N ARG A 89 3.99 17.24 14.71
CA ARG A 89 5.15 18.10 14.98
C ARG A 89 4.92 19.10 16.10
N ASP A 90 3.66 19.52 16.27
CA ASP A 90 3.27 20.52 17.27
C ASP A 90 2.93 19.87 18.62
N ARG A 91 2.83 18.54 18.67
CA ARG A 91 2.49 17.81 19.90
C ARG A 91 3.64 17.81 20.91
N TYR A 92 3.29 17.59 22.17
CA TYR A 92 4.28 17.26 23.19
C TYR A 92 5.08 16.02 22.77
N THR A 93 6.40 16.18 22.84
CA THR A 93 7.36 15.10 22.87
C THR A 93 7.56 14.66 24.32
N ARG A 94 8.21 13.52 24.53
CA ARG A 94 8.60 13.09 25.88
C ARG A 94 9.37 14.19 26.62
N ASP A 95 10.34 14.82 25.95
CA ASP A 95 11.19 15.84 26.56
C ASP A 95 10.42 17.13 26.89
N THR A 96 9.49 17.56 26.01
CA THR A 96 8.67 18.74 26.29
C THR A 96 7.61 18.47 27.35
N ALA A 97 7.04 17.26 27.41
CA ALA A 97 6.14 16.83 28.49
C ALA A 97 6.86 16.77 29.84
N GLN A 98 8.08 16.24 29.88
CA GLN A 98 8.92 16.25 31.08
C GLN A 98 9.22 17.66 31.55
N THR A 99 9.61 18.54 30.64
CA THR A 99 9.87 19.95 30.96
C THR A 99 8.62 20.62 31.52
N HIS A 100 7.46 20.33 30.95
CA HIS A 100 6.16 20.85 31.39
C HIS A 100 5.79 20.37 32.81
N LEU A 101 5.89 19.07 33.10
CA LEU A 101 5.65 18.52 34.44
C LEU A 101 6.65 19.07 35.47
N LYS A 102 7.93 19.20 35.08
CA LYS A 102 8.96 19.75 35.95
C LYS A 102 8.66 21.21 36.32
N ALA A 103 8.26 22.03 35.34
CA ALA A 103 7.86 23.42 35.59
C ALA A 103 6.65 23.50 36.55
N ALA A 104 5.65 22.63 36.37
CA ALA A 104 4.48 22.57 37.26
C ALA A 104 4.86 22.23 38.72
N LEU A 105 5.82 21.31 38.92
CA LEU A 105 6.35 20.99 40.25
C LEU A 105 7.24 22.09 40.83
N GLU A 106 8.06 22.74 40.00
CA GLU A 106 8.93 23.86 40.39
C GLU A 106 8.14 25.06 40.91
N ASP A 107 6.95 25.32 40.35
CA ASP A 107 6.04 26.36 40.84
C ASP A 107 5.54 26.05 42.27
N VAL A 108 5.14 24.81 42.53
CA VAL A 108 4.72 24.34 43.87
C VAL A 108 5.88 24.40 44.85
N LEU A 109 7.06 23.94 44.45
CA LEU A 109 8.29 23.97 45.25
C LEU A 109 8.70 25.41 45.60
N SER A 110 8.64 26.33 44.64
CA SER A 110 8.98 27.74 44.84
C SER A 110 8.03 28.41 45.84
N GLY A 111 6.73 28.11 45.75
CA GLY A 111 5.73 28.54 46.74
C GLY A 111 6.03 28.00 48.14
N SER A 112 6.33 26.71 48.23
CA SER A 112 6.61 26.01 49.50
C SER A 112 7.90 26.50 50.18
N LYS A 113 8.96 26.75 49.40
CA LYS A 113 10.23 27.32 49.90
C LYS A 113 10.07 28.75 50.42
N ARG A 114 9.18 29.54 49.81
CA ARG A 114 8.85 30.89 50.31
C ARG A 114 8.22 30.80 51.70
N TRP A 115 7.35 29.82 51.96
CA TRP A 115 6.77 29.63 53.31
C TRP A 115 7.82 29.27 54.36
N LEU A 116 8.83 28.49 53.98
CA LEU A 116 9.93 28.10 54.86
C LEU A 116 10.87 29.27 55.18
N SER A 117 10.91 30.30 54.33
CA SER A 117 11.78 31.48 54.48
C SER A 117 11.06 32.67 55.12
N ASP A 118 9.76 32.81 54.86
CA ASP A 118 8.92 33.90 55.33
C ASP A 118 7.96 33.42 56.44
N ARG A 119 6.65 33.58 56.25
CA ARG A 119 5.59 33.16 57.17
C ARG A 119 4.71 32.11 56.49
N ALA A 120 4.39 31.04 57.23
CA ALA A 120 3.44 30.03 56.78
C ALA A 120 2.03 30.64 56.55
N PRO A 121 1.25 30.11 55.59
CA PRO A 121 -0.13 30.52 55.34
C PRO A 121 -1.00 30.39 56.59
N ALA A 122 -2.03 31.23 56.69
CA ALA A 122 -2.99 31.09 57.79
C ALA A 122 -3.79 29.78 57.67
N PRO A 123 -4.26 29.17 58.77
CA PRO A 123 -5.01 27.91 58.73
C PRO A 123 -6.22 27.92 57.79
N GLU A 124 -6.90 29.06 57.66
CA GLU A 124 -8.03 29.21 56.74
C GLU A 124 -7.60 29.20 55.27
N GLU A 125 -6.47 29.86 54.96
CA GLU A 125 -5.86 29.84 53.63
C GLU A 125 -5.44 28.41 53.25
N ILE A 126 -4.91 27.64 54.20
CA ILE A 126 -4.56 26.23 53.98
C ILE A 126 -5.79 25.41 53.60
N ARG A 127 -6.90 25.57 54.34
CA ARG A 127 -8.14 24.84 54.05
C ARG A 127 -8.70 25.21 52.68
N GLN A 128 -8.66 26.49 52.33
CA GLN A 128 -9.13 27.00 51.05
C GLN A 128 -8.29 26.41 49.91
N ARG A 129 -6.97 26.49 49.97
CA ARG A 129 -6.07 25.98 48.93
C ARG A 129 -6.13 24.46 48.76
N ILE A 130 -6.31 23.71 49.86
CA ILE A 130 -6.58 22.27 49.79
C ILE A 130 -7.87 22.00 49.00
N ALA A 131 -8.94 22.77 49.26
CA ALA A 131 -10.20 22.64 48.54
C ALA A 131 -10.06 23.02 47.05
N GLU A 132 -9.29 24.07 46.74
CA GLU A 132 -8.99 24.49 45.37
C GLU A 132 -8.14 23.45 44.63
N ALA A 133 -7.15 22.83 45.28
CA ALA A 133 -6.36 21.74 44.71
C ALA A 133 -7.25 20.53 44.39
N GLY A 134 -8.13 20.14 45.32
CA GLY A 134 -9.12 19.08 45.09
C GLY A 134 -10.07 19.41 43.93
N LYS A 135 -10.52 20.66 43.84
CA LYS A 135 -11.37 21.12 42.74
C LYS A 135 -10.65 21.04 41.39
N ARG A 136 -9.40 21.49 41.30
CA ARG A 136 -8.59 21.40 40.06
C ARG A 136 -8.42 19.96 39.60
N MET A 137 -8.14 19.04 40.52
CA MET A 137 -8.07 17.61 40.20
C MET A 137 -9.39 17.07 39.67
N GLN A 138 -10.51 17.45 40.30
CA GLN A 138 -11.84 17.04 39.85
C GLN A 138 -12.15 17.58 38.45
N GLU A 139 -11.91 18.88 38.20
CA GLU A 139 -12.09 19.51 36.89
C GLU A 139 -11.25 18.83 35.79
N ALA A 140 -10.00 18.46 36.10
CA ALA A 140 -9.13 17.75 35.16
C ALA A 140 -9.65 16.34 34.83
N VAL A 141 -10.18 15.60 35.81
CA VAL A 141 -10.80 14.28 35.60
C VAL A 141 -12.10 14.40 34.81
N GLU A 142 -12.94 15.39 35.11
CA GLU A 142 -14.18 15.66 34.39
C GLU A 142 -13.89 15.99 32.91
N LEU A 143 -12.89 16.84 32.64
CA LEU A 143 -12.48 17.19 31.27
C LEU A 143 -11.99 15.98 30.46
N LEU A 144 -11.19 15.09 31.07
CA LEU A 144 -10.78 13.83 30.43
C LEU A 144 -11.98 12.91 30.19
N GLY A 145 -12.94 12.87 31.12
CA GLY A 145 -14.18 12.12 30.98
C GLY A 145 -15.04 12.62 29.80
N GLU A 146 -15.21 13.93 29.68
CA GLU A 146 -15.94 14.56 28.56
C GLU A 146 -15.27 14.24 27.22
N ARG A 147 -13.93 14.30 27.16
CA ARG A 147 -13.18 13.99 25.94
C ARG A 147 -13.22 12.52 25.55
N ASN A 148 -13.15 11.62 26.53
CA ASN A 148 -13.35 10.21 26.25
C ASN A 148 -14.75 9.92 25.74
N ALA A 149 -15.78 10.54 26.34
CA ALA A 149 -17.15 10.39 25.85
C ALA A 149 -17.33 10.94 24.42
N GLU A 150 -16.64 12.03 24.07
CA GLU A 150 -16.62 12.54 22.70
C GLU A 150 -15.96 11.55 21.72
N HIS A 151 -14.81 10.99 22.07
CA HIS A 151 -14.17 9.97 21.23
C HIS A 151 -15.04 8.70 21.11
N ASP A 152 -15.69 8.26 22.19
CA ASP A 152 -16.59 7.12 22.16
C ASP A 152 -17.80 7.38 21.24
N ARG A 153 -18.31 8.62 21.20
CA ARG A 153 -19.34 9.02 20.23
C ARG A 153 -18.82 8.96 18.80
N GLN A 154 -17.63 9.49 18.53
CA GLN A 154 -17.01 9.45 17.20
C GLN A 154 -16.79 8.00 16.73
N ASP A 155 -16.32 7.13 17.62
CA ASP A 155 -16.14 5.71 17.36
C ASP A 155 -17.49 5.04 17.04
N ALA A 156 -18.55 5.34 17.79
CA ALA A 156 -19.89 4.82 17.52
C ALA A 156 -20.50 5.33 16.20
N GLU A 157 -20.28 6.61 15.87
CA GLU A 157 -20.71 7.19 14.58
C GLU A 157 -19.98 6.55 13.40
N ALA A 158 -18.67 6.33 13.55
CA ALA A 158 -17.85 5.67 12.54
C ALA A 158 -18.22 4.19 12.34
N GLU A 159 -18.59 3.49 13.41
CA GLU A 159 -19.13 2.12 13.36
C GLU A 159 -20.50 2.05 12.65
N ALA A 160 -21.35 3.06 12.84
CA ALA A 160 -22.65 3.16 12.19
C ALA A 160 -22.56 3.48 10.69
N ASP A 161 -21.42 4.01 10.22
CA ASP A 161 -21.18 4.39 8.83
C ASP A 161 -19.92 3.72 8.23
N PRO A 162 -19.96 2.39 8.04
CA PRO A 162 -18.79 1.60 7.65
C PRO A 162 -18.47 1.62 6.15
N TYR A 163 -19.33 2.22 5.32
CA TYR A 163 -19.18 2.22 3.86
C TYR A 163 -19.04 3.64 3.32
N GLY A 164 -18.14 3.83 2.37
CA GLY A 164 -17.80 5.17 1.92
C GLY A 164 -16.74 5.22 0.83
N ALA A 165 -16.74 6.34 0.11
CA ALA A 165 -15.65 6.73 -0.78
C ALA A 165 -14.57 7.45 0.04
N ILE A 166 -13.33 6.97 -0.04
CA ILE A 166 -12.19 7.52 0.69
C ILE A 166 -11.20 8.13 -0.31
N LEU A 167 -10.76 9.35 -0.04
CA LEU A 167 -9.66 10.01 -0.74
C LEU A 167 -8.46 10.09 0.21
N ILE A 168 -7.34 9.54 -0.25
CA ILE A 168 -6.05 9.62 0.45
C ILE A 168 -5.17 10.57 -0.34
N HIS A 169 -4.85 11.72 0.23
CA HIS A 169 -4.06 12.74 -0.45
C HIS A 169 -3.00 13.35 0.47
N LEU A 170 -2.00 13.97 -0.13
CA LEU A 170 -0.98 14.73 0.60
C LEU A 170 -1.33 16.21 0.51
N ASP A 171 -1.26 16.90 1.64
CA ASP A 171 -1.32 18.36 1.69
C ASP A 171 -0.22 18.86 2.63
N PRO A 172 0.97 19.19 2.09
CA PRO A 172 2.11 19.67 2.87
C PRO A 172 1.84 20.95 3.68
N SER A 173 0.78 21.70 3.34
CA SER A 173 0.39 22.88 4.12
C SER A 173 -0.34 22.53 5.41
N ARG A 174 -0.87 21.30 5.51
CA ARG A 174 -1.66 20.80 6.64
C ARG A 174 -0.94 19.70 7.43
N SER A 175 -0.20 18.82 6.75
CA SER A 175 0.47 17.68 7.36
C SER A 175 1.50 17.05 6.42
N ASP A 176 2.60 16.53 6.98
CA ASP A 176 3.54 15.65 6.24
C ASP A 176 3.00 14.22 6.11
N ALA A 177 1.94 13.87 6.87
CA ALA A 177 1.27 12.59 6.79
C ALA A 177 0.11 12.60 5.76
N PRO A 178 -0.21 11.45 5.14
CA PRO A 178 -1.39 11.32 4.29
C PRO A 178 -2.68 11.70 5.03
N ILE A 179 -3.47 12.56 4.40
CA ILE A 179 -4.82 12.91 4.85
C ILE A 179 -5.78 11.88 4.27
N ILE A 180 -6.55 11.25 5.16
CA ILE A 180 -7.59 10.28 4.82
C ILE A 180 -8.92 10.97 5.02
N GLU A 181 -9.60 11.27 3.91
CA GLU A 181 -10.88 11.97 3.92
C GLU A 181 -11.99 11.06 3.41
N LYS A 182 -13.08 10.96 4.19
CA LYS A 182 -14.31 10.34 3.72
C LYS A 182 -15.08 11.36 2.89
N VAL A 183 -15.09 11.13 1.57
CA VAL A 183 -15.73 12.00 0.58
C VAL A 183 -17.25 11.89 0.66
N CYS A 184 -17.76 10.65 0.79
CA CYS A 184 -19.18 10.40 0.99
C CYS A 184 -19.43 9.06 1.65
N SER A 185 -20.57 8.95 2.33
CA SER A 185 -21.10 7.70 2.86
C SER A 185 -21.85 6.93 1.78
N LEU A 186 -21.76 5.60 1.84
CA LEU A 186 -22.46 4.70 0.92
C LEU A 186 -23.43 3.80 1.71
N THR A 187 -24.49 3.35 1.05
CA THR A 187 -25.27 2.23 1.57
C THR A 187 -24.51 0.93 1.35
N ALA A 188 -24.90 -0.13 2.08
CA ALA A 188 -24.32 -1.46 1.88
C ALA A 188 -24.56 -1.98 0.45
N GLU A 189 -25.71 -1.66 -0.14
CA GLU A 189 -26.05 -2.02 -1.51
C GLU A 189 -25.18 -1.27 -2.53
N ASP A 190 -24.97 0.03 -2.34
CA ASP A 190 -24.13 0.85 -3.22
C ASP A 190 -22.65 0.40 -3.13
N ASP A 191 -22.12 0.19 -1.92
CA ASP A 191 -20.76 -0.31 -1.73
C ASP A 191 -20.56 -1.64 -2.47
N LYS A 192 -21.46 -2.59 -2.25
CA LYS A 192 -21.40 -3.89 -2.92
C LYS A 192 -21.44 -3.74 -4.43
N ARG A 193 -22.35 -2.90 -4.95
CA ARG A 193 -22.49 -2.65 -6.39
C ARG A 193 -21.20 -2.09 -6.99
N TYR A 194 -20.60 -1.07 -6.37
CA TYR A 194 -19.36 -0.46 -6.87
C TYR A 194 -18.16 -1.41 -6.75
N ARG A 195 -18.06 -2.12 -5.62
CA ARG A 195 -17.00 -3.08 -5.35
C ARG A 195 -17.04 -4.25 -6.31
N ASP A 196 -18.22 -4.84 -6.54
CA ASP A 196 -18.38 -5.97 -7.44
C ASP A 196 -18.06 -5.57 -8.90
N ALA A 197 -18.50 -4.39 -9.35
CA ALA A 197 -18.16 -3.86 -10.68
C ALA A 197 -16.65 -3.61 -10.83
N TYR A 198 -16.03 -2.94 -9.85
CA TYR A 198 -14.59 -2.72 -9.82
C TYR A 198 -13.80 -4.04 -9.84
N GLU A 199 -14.19 -5.03 -9.04
CA GLU A 199 -13.51 -6.33 -8.97
C GLU A 199 -13.65 -7.13 -10.26
N ARG A 200 -14.79 -7.03 -10.97
CA ARG A 200 -14.95 -7.64 -12.30
C ARG A 200 -14.01 -7.00 -13.32
N LEU A 201 -13.95 -5.67 -13.39
CA LEU A 201 -13.01 -4.97 -14.27
C LEU A 201 -11.55 -5.26 -13.92
N ARG A 202 -11.22 -5.28 -12.62
CA ARG A 202 -9.87 -5.61 -12.14
C ARG A 202 -9.48 -7.01 -12.59
N LYS A 203 -10.36 -8.01 -12.41
CA LYS A 203 -10.11 -9.39 -12.85
C LYS A 203 -9.95 -9.49 -14.36
N MET A 204 -10.74 -8.76 -15.14
CA MET A 204 -10.57 -8.68 -16.59
C MET A 204 -9.18 -8.18 -16.96
N LEU A 205 -8.78 -7.02 -16.41
CA LEU A 205 -7.46 -6.43 -16.67
C LEU A 205 -6.28 -7.21 -16.06
N ASP A 206 -6.50 -7.98 -14.99
CA ASP A 206 -5.48 -8.90 -14.42
C ASP A 206 -5.35 -10.18 -15.24
N SER A 207 -6.41 -10.57 -15.98
CA SER A 207 -6.43 -11.77 -16.83
C SER A 207 -5.92 -11.49 -18.25
N GLU A 208 -5.57 -10.23 -18.54
CA GLU A 208 -5.01 -9.82 -19.82
C GLU A 208 -3.58 -10.35 -19.97
N LEU A 209 -3.43 -11.45 -20.71
CA LEU A 209 -2.13 -12.07 -20.99
C LEU A 209 -1.41 -11.42 -22.19
N LEU A 210 -2.02 -10.38 -22.77
CA LEU A 210 -1.41 -9.61 -23.86
C LEU A 210 -0.15 -8.88 -23.39
N GLU A 211 -0.18 -8.30 -22.19
CA GLU A 211 0.98 -7.67 -21.56
C GLU A 211 2.11 -8.68 -21.39
N HIS A 212 1.82 -9.89 -20.92
CA HIS A 212 2.82 -10.97 -20.82
C HIS A 212 3.47 -11.33 -22.16
N ILE A 213 2.71 -11.37 -23.26
CA ILE A 213 3.27 -11.59 -24.60
C ILE A 213 4.17 -10.43 -25.02
N SER A 214 3.79 -9.20 -24.70
CA SER A 214 4.60 -8.00 -24.97
C SER A 214 5.90 -8.04 -24.16
N ASP A 215 5.84 -8.33 -22.86
CA ASP A 215 7.00 -8.43 -21.98
C ASP A 215 8.00 -9.48 -22.46
N GLU A 216 7.52 -10.66 -22.87
CA GLU A 216 8.40 -11.72 -23.37
C GLU A 216 8.94 -11.40 -24.79
N SER A 217 8.22 -10.61 -25.58
CA SER A 217 8.71 -10.06 -26.84
C SER A 217 9.84 -9.06 -26.60
N ASP A 218 9.66 -8.13 -25.67
CA ASP A 218 10.67 -7.13 -25.29
C ASP A 218 11.90 -7.81 -24.71
N ARG A 219 11.71 -8.82 -23.86
CA ARG A 219 12.81 -9.64 -23.34
C ARG A 219 13.59 -10.33 -24.45
N PHE A 220 12.92 -10.82 -25.48
CA PHE A 220 13.60 -11.40 -26.65
C PHE A 220 14.40 -10.34 -27.41
N MET A 221 13.81 -9.16 -27.64
CA MET A 221 14.49 -8.02 -28.26
C MET A 221 15.72 -7.57 -27.46
N ASP A 222 15.60 -7.46 -26.14
CA ASP A 222 16.70 -7.09 -25.24
C ASP A 222 17.89 -8.05 -25.36
N GLN A 223 17.63 -9.36 -25.51
CA GLN A 223 18.72 -10.32 -25.74
C GLN A 223 19.43 -10.08 -27.08
N LEU A 224 18.70 -9.72 -28.14
CA LEU A 224 19.32 -9.43 -29.43
C LEU A 224 20.07 -8.10 -29.41
N VAL A 225 19.53 -7.07 -28.76
CA VAL A 225 20.19 -5.78 -28.54
C VAL A 225 21.49 -5.98 -27.74
N ALA A 226 21.46 -6.76 -26.66
CA ALA A 226 22.66 -7.06 -25.89
C ALA A 226 23.76 -7.73 -26.73
N ILE A 227 23.40 -8.63 -27.66
CA ILE A 227 24.35 -9.25 -28.59
C ILE A 227 24.90 -8.21 -29.58
N LEU A 228 24.05 -7.34 -30.13
CA LEU A 228 24.46 -6.26 -31.03
C LEU A 228 25.44 -5.30 -30.34
N GLU A 229 25.20 -4.94 -29.09
CA GLU A 229 26.08 -4.10 -28.28
C GLU A 229 27.40 -4.79 -27.98
N ASP A 230 27.37 -6.06 -27.60
CA ASP A 230 28.57 -6.87 -27.39
C ASP A 230 29.44 -6.95 -28.67
N LEU A 231 28.80 -7.04 -29.84
CA LEU A 231 29.47 -7.02 -31.14
C LEU A 231 30.03 -5.64 -31.49
N ARG A 232 29.26 -4.57 -31.26
CA ARG A 232 29.69 -3.18 -31.50
C ARG A 232 30.91 -2.82 -30.65
N ASP A 233 30.89 -3.25 -29.39
CA ASP A 233 31.92 -2.91 -28.41
C ASP A 233 33.11 -3.90 -28.45
N ASN A 234 33.13 -4.85 -29.39
CA ASN A 234 34.13 -5.92 -29.51
C ASN A 234 34.35 -6.71 -28.21
N LYS A 235 33.30 -6.91 -27.41
CA LYS A 235 33.35 -7.66 -26.14
C LYS A 235 33.38 -9.16 -26.36
N ILE A 236 32.96 -9.64 -27.53
CA ILE A 236 33.00 -11.06 -27.91
C ILE A 236 34.10 -11.26 -28.96
N GLY A 237 35.08 -12.09 -28.62
CA GLY A 237 36.06 -12.55 -29.60
C GLY A 237 35.39 -13.45 -30.64
N ILE A 238 35.66 -13.21 -31.93
CA ILE A 238 35.06 -13.96 -33.05
C ILE A 238 35.27 -15.49 -32.91
N PHE A 239 36.39 -15.92 -32.32
CA PHE A 239 36.74 -17.32 -32.11
C PHE A 239 36.37 -17.87 -30.72
N ASN A 240 35.67 -17.10 -29.88
CA ASN A 240 35.28 -17.54 -28.55
C ASN A 240 33.96 -18.34 -28.62
N GLU A 241 34.08 -19.63 -28.92
CA GLU A 241 32.94 -20.55 -29.08
C GLU A 241 32.05 -20.62 -27.83
N ASP A 242 32.65 -20.67 -26.63
CA ASP A 242 31.90 -20.70 -25.36
C ASP A 242 31.05 -19.44 -25.16
N ALA A 243 31.60 -18.26 -25.51
CA ALA A 243 30.88 -17.00 -25.44
C ALA A 243 29.70 -17.00 -26.41
N TRP A 244 29.90 -17.45 -27.65
CA TRP A 244 28.84 -17.55 -28.66
C TRP A 244 27.75 -18.56 -28.27
N ASP A 245 28.14 -19.68 -27.69
CA ASP A 245 27.20 -20.67 -27.19
C ASP A 245 26.36 -20.13 -26.05
N GLU A 246 26.94 -19.38 -25.11
CA GLU A 246 26.19 -18.71 -24.03
C GLU A 246 25.09 -17.78 -24.60
N ARG A 247 25.44 -16.93 -25.57
CA ARG A 247 24.47 -16.02 -26.23
C ARG A 247 23.38 -16.81 -26.93
N ARG A 248 23.74 -17.90 -27.63
CA ARG A 248 22.78 -18.82 -28.25
C ARG A 248 21.82 -19.43 -27.22
N ARG A 249 22.29 -19.80 -26.02
CA ARG A 249 21.39 -20.32 -24.96
C ARG A 249 20.44 -19.24 -24.44
N LYS A 250 20.92 -18.01 -24.28
CA LYS A 250 20.08 -16.88 -23.83
C LYS A 250 18.98 -16.54 -24.85
N VAL A 251 19.33 -16.43 -26.13
CA VAL A 251 18.36 -16.21 -27.22
C VAL A 251 17.34 -17.33 -27.28
N ARG A 252 17.79 -18.59 -27.22
CA ARG A 252 16.89 -19.75 -27.15
C ARG A 252 15.94 -19.67 -25.96
N SER A 253 16.45 -19.35 -24.78
CA SER A 253 15.64 -19.25 -23.57
C SER A 253 14.56 -18.17 -23.72
N ALA A 254 14.92 -17.00 -24.24
CA ALA A 254 13.96 -15.92 -24.47
C ALA A 254 12.92 -16.32 -25.53
N LEU A 255 13.33 -17.01 -26.60
CA LEU A 255 12.42 -17.50 -27.63
C LEU A 255 11.44 -18.56 -27.12
N ILE A 256 11.91 -19.47 -26.25
CA ILE A 256 11.04 -20.44 -25.56
C ILE A 256 10.02 -19.70 -24.68
N SER A 257 10.42 -18.68 -23.93
CA SER A 257 9.51 -17.89 -23.12
C SER A 257 8.45 -17.20 -23.96
N PHE A 258 8.84 -16.48 -25.01
CA PHE A 258 7.92 -15.79 -25.90
C PHE A 258 6.91 -16.74 -26.57
N THR A 259 7.40 -17.83 -27.17
CA THR A 259 6.51 -18.80 -27.82
C THR A 259 5.63 -19.55 -26.81
N SER A 260 6.08 -19.71 -25.56
CA SER A 260 5.26 -20.24 -24.46
C SER A 260 4.22 -19.25 -23.94
N ALA A 261 4.47 -17.94 -24.01
CA ALA A 261 3.49 -16.91 -23.69
C ALA A 261 2.31 -16.97 -24.69
N LEU A 262 2.58 -17.15 -25.98
CA LEU A 262 1.54 -17.35 -27.01
C LEU A 262 0.66 -18.58 -26.75
N GLN A 263 1.27 -19.72 -26.39
CA GLN A 263 0.53 -20.93 -26.04
C GLN A 263 -0.26 -20.74 -24.74
N SER A 264 0.33 -20.07 -23.76
CA SER A 264 -0.31 -19.81 -22.47
C SER A 264 -1.52 -18.90 -22.62
N HIS A 265 -1.46 -17.90 -23.50
CA HIS A 265 -2.61 -17.06 -23.84
C HIS A 265 -3.80 -17.90 -24.31
N GLU A 266 -3.59 -18.79 -25.30
CA GLU A 266 -4.66 -19.69 -25.74
C GLU A 266 -5.18 -20.59 -24.62
N ASP A 267 -4.29 -21.31 -23.94
CA ASP A 267 -4.68 -22.32 -22.95
C ASP A 267 -5.39 -21.69 -21.74
N GLN A 268 -4.89 -20.55 -21.25
CA GLN A 268 -5.47 -19.87 -20.10
C GLN A 268 -6.77 -19.16 -20.47
N THR A 269 -6.89 -18.56 -21.66
CA THR A 269 -8.17 -17.97 -22.08
C THR A 269 -9.25 -19.04 -22.27
N VAL A 270 -8.92 -20.18 -22.89
CA VAL A 270 -9.85 -21.32 -23.01
C VAL A 270 -10.21 -21.87 -21.63
N ARG A 271 -9.26 -21.90 -20.69
CA ARG A 271 -9.55 -22.31 -19.32
C ARG A 271 -10.48 -21.31 -18.62
N ALA A 272 -10.21 -20.01 -18.74
CA ALA A 272 -11.03 -18.95 -18.15
C ALA A 272 -12.48 -19.04 -18.64
N VAL A 273 -12.70 -19.23 -19.96
CA VAL A 273 -14.06 -19.36 -20.50
C VAL A 273 -14.76 -20.62 -19.99
N ARG A 274 -14.03 -21.72 -19.77
CA ARG A 274 -14.59 -22.96 -19.20
C ARG A 274 -14.91 -22.81 -17.72
N ASP A 275 -14.11 -22.08 -16.97
CA ASP A 275 -14.34 -21.84 -15.55
C ASP A 275 -15.54 -20.89 -15.35
N THR A 276 -15.74 -19.92 -16.25
CA THR A 276 -16.86 -18.97 -16.21
C THR A 276 -18.18 -19.56 -16.76
N PHE A 277 -18.14 -20.24 -17.92
CA PHE A 277 -19.35 -20.67 -18.64
C PHE A 277 -19.55 -22.18 -18.68
N ALA A 278 -18.67 -23.00 -18.10
CA ALA A 278 -18.61 -24.45 -18.28
C ALA A 278 -18.21 -24.90 -19.70
N ARG A 279 -18.04 -26.22 -19.88
CA ARG A 279 -17.62 -26.85 -21.14
C ARG A 279 -18.78 -27.03 -22.12
N LYS A 280 -18.46 -27.07 -23.41
CA LYS A 280 -19.33 -27.26 -24.57
C LYS A 280 -20.41 -26.19 -24.72
N THR A 281 -20.13 -24.99 -24.23
CA THR A 281 -21.02 -23.83 -24.37
C THR A 281 -20.74 -23.05 -25.64
N PRO A 282 -21.71 -22.27 -26.15
CA PRO A 282 -21.49 -21.36 -27.29
C PRO A 282 -20.29 -20.43 -27.09
N GLN A 283 -20.06 -19.95 -25.85
CA GLN A 283 -18.94 -19.10 -25.48
C GLN A 283 -17.60 -19.81 -25.65
N GLU A 284 -17.47 -21.05 -25.15
CA GLU A 284 -16.26 -21.84 -25.37
C GLU A 284 -16.02 -22.08 -26.87
N GLN A 285 -17.06 -22.42 -27.62
CA GLN A 285 -16.92 -22.64 -29.07
C GLN A 285 -16.52 -21.37 -29.81
N ALA A 286 -17.03 -20.20 -29.41
CA ALA A 286 -16.66 -18.92 -29.99
C ALA A 286 -15.17 -18.59 -29.72
N VAL A 287 -14.68 -18.78 -28.49
CA VAL A 287 -13.26 -18.60 -28.15
C VAL A 287 -12.37 -19.56 -28.95
N LEU A 288 -12.73 -20.85 -29.01
CA LEU A 288 -11.98 -21.83 -29.80
C LEU A 288 -11.97 -21.49 -31.29
N ALA A 289 -13.08 -20.94 -31.82
CA ALA A 289 -13.17 -20.49 -33.20
C ALA A 289 -12.23 -19.32 -33.48
N LEU A 290 -12.09 -18.36 -32.57
CA LEU A 290 -11.16 -17.22 -32.71
C LEU A 290 -9.69 -17.69 -32.80
N PHE A 291 -9.25 -18.58 -31.91
CA PHE A 291 -7.90 -19.14 -31.98
C PHE A 291 -7.71 -20.03 -33.22
N THR A 292 -8.74 -20.76 -33.63
CA THR A 292 -8.70 -21.55 -34.87
C THR A 292 -8.59 -20.67 -36.11
N ASP A 293 -9.32 -19.55 -36.14
CA ASP A 293 -9.24 -18.56 -37.21
C ASP A 293 -7.84 -17.95 -37.27
N LEU A 294 -7.28 -17.52 -36.14
CA LEU A 294 -5.91 -16.99 -36.07
C LEU A 294 -4.87 -18.00 -36.55
N LYS A 295 -4.97 -19.27 -36.14
CA LYS A 295 -4.10 -20.37 -36.63
C LYS A 295 -4.25 -20.59 -38.13
N THR A 296 -5.42 -20.32 -38.70
CA THR A 296 -5.72 -20.53 -40.11
C THR A 296 -5.23 -19.35 -40.96
N THR A 297 -5.39 -18.12 -40.46
CA THR A 297 -5.11 -16.87 -41.18
C THR A 297 -3.69 -16.37 -41.00
N SER A 298 -3.08 -16.55 -39.82
CA SER A 298 -1.69 -16.14 -39.54
C SER A 298 -0.72 -17.31 -39.70
N PHE A 299 0.24 -17.13 -40.61
CA PHE A 299 1.38 -18.03 -40.74
C PHE A 299 2.25 -17.97 -39.48
N GLU A 300 2.49 -16.74 -39.01
CA GLU A 300 3.39 -16.39 -37.92
C GLU A 300 2.96 -17.04 -36.62
N TYR A 301 1.72 -16.80 -36.18
CA TYR A 301 1.17 -17.37 -34.94
C TYR A 301 1.32 -18.88 -34.90
N ARG A 302 0.90 -19.53 -35.98
CA ARG A 302 0.89 -20.98 -36.11
C ARG A 302 2.29 -21.58 -36.03
N TRP A 303 3.24 -21.02 -36.78
CA TRP A 303 4.58 -21.56 -36.84
C TRP A 303 5.40 -21.21 -35.60
N LEU A 304 5.17 -20.07 -34.95
CA LEU A 304 5.73 -19.75 -33.64
C LEU A 304 5.25 -20.72 -32.55
N LEU A 305 3.96 -21.08 -32.53
CA LEU A 305 3.44 -22.12 -31.63
C LEU A 305 4.08 -23.48 -31.91
N LYS A 306 4.26 -23.86 -33.17
CA LYS A 306 4.93 -25.13 -33.52
C LYS A 306 6.41 -25.10 -33.18
N MET A 307 7.06 -23.96 -33.31
CA MET A 307 8.45 -23.76 -32.95
C MET A 307 8.67 -23.97 -31.45
N ARG A 308 7.71 -23.57 -30.60
CA ARG A 308 7.71 -23.92 -29.17
C ARG A 308 7.84 -25.43 -28.96
N ASP A 309 6.97 -26.22 -29.60
CA ASP A 309 6.97 -27.68 -29.45
C ASP A 309 8.32 -28.28 -29.86
N ALA A 310 8.89 -27.77 -30.95
CA ALA A 310 10.22 -28.15 -31.42
C ALA A 310 11.33 -27.81 -30.42
N LEU A 311 11.31 -26.60 -29.84
CA LEU A 311 12.30 -26.15 -28.86
C LEU A 311 12.20 -26.89 -27.51
N LEU A 312 11.00 -27.32 -27.12
CA LEU A 312 10.75 -28.01 -25.84
C LEU A 312 10.90 -29.53 -25.92
N HIS A 313 10.53 -30.14 -27.04
CA HIS A 313 10.40 -31.60 -27.17
C HIS A 313 11.22 -32.20 -28.31
N GLY A 314 11.76 -31.36 -29.19
CA GLY A 314 12.60 -31.76 -30.31
C GLY A 314 14.07 -31.44 -30.07
N ASP A 315 14.66 -30.74 -31.04
CA ASP A 315 16.05 -30.31 -31.05
C ASP A 315 16.14 -28.86 -30.55
N ILE A 316 17.10 -28.64 -29.67
CA ILE A 316 17.46 -27.32 -29.17
C ILE A 316 17.90 -26.35 -30.29
N ASN A 317 18.19 -26.86 -31.50
CA ASN A 317 18.58 -26.10 -32.69
C ASN A 317 17.44 -25.95 -33.72
N ALA A 318 16.16 -25.96 -33.31
CA ALA A 318 15.02 -25.66 -34.18
C ALA A 318 15.01 -24.22 -34.76
N PHE A 319 16.07 -23.44 -34.51
CA PHE A 319 16.30 -22.10 -35.01
C PHE A 319 17.75 -21.95 -35.50
N LYS A 320 17.94 -21.09 -36.49
CA LYS A 320 19.25 -20.61 -36.95
C LYS A 320 19.43 -19.18 -36.47
N TYR A 321 20.68 -18.75 -36.39
CA TYR A 321 21.03 -17.40 -36.01
C TYR A 321 22.10 -16.89 -36.96
N ASP A 322 22.06 -15.59 -37.20
CA ASP A 322 23.06 -14.89 -37.98
C ASP A 322 23.58 -13.72 -37.15
N PHE A 323 24.78 -13.86 -36.62
CA PHE A 323 25.46 -12.86 -35.79
C PHE A 323 26.69 -12.37 -36.56
N GLU A 324 26.47 -11.47 -37.51
CA GLU A 324 27.55 -10.97 -38.36
C GLU A 324 28.26 -9.77 -37.69
N ALA A 325 29.47 -10.01 -37.18
CA ALA A 325 30.42 -8.95 -36.86
C ALA A 325 31.13 -8.53 -38.16
N ARG A 326 30.81 -7.35 -38.71
CA ARG A 326 31.40 -6.88 -39.97
C ARG A 326 32.54 -5.92 -39.68
N LEU A 327 33.73 -6.19 -40.24
CA LEU A 327 34.90 -5.30 -40.14
C LEU A 327 34.64 -3.95 -40.84
N HIS A 328 33.84 -3.96 -41.90
CA HIS A 328 33.35 -2.78 -42.63
C HIS A 328 31.85 -2.99 -42.97
N GLY A 329 30.96 -2.42 -42.16
CA GLY A 329 29.50 -2.52 -42.31
C GLY A 329 28.77 -2.43 -40.97
N GLU A 330 27.44 -2.40 -40.99
CA GLU A 330 26.62 -2.51 -39.76
C GLU A 330 26.60 -3.96 -39.28
N ASN A 331 26.74 -4.17 -37.96
CA ASN A 331 26.56 -5.48 -37.35
C ASN A 331 25.10 -5.92 -37.48
N ALA A 332 24.87 -7.18 -37.81
CA ALA A 332 23.53 -7.75 -37.96
C ALA A 332 23.35 -8.92 -37.00
N VAL A 333 22.22 -8.93 -36.31
CA VAL A 333 21.79 -10.03 -35.43
C VAL A 333 20.39 -10.40 -35.86
N ASN A 334 20.22 -11.62 -36.38
CA ASN A 334 18.93 -12.15 -36.74
C ASN A 334 18.76 -13.60 -36.28
N VAL A 335 17.50 -14.00 -36.07
CA VAL A 335 17.10 -15.33 -35.66
C VAL A 335 16.09 -15.84 -36.66
N TYR A 336 16.32 -17.03 -37.21
CA TYR A 336 15.50 -17.65 -38.22
C TYR A 336 14.90 -18.96 -37.71
N MET A 337 13.68 -19.27 -38.08
CA MET A 337 13.10 -20.60 -37.86
C MET A 337 13.70 -21.59 -38.88
N ASP A 338 14.31 -22.69 -38.43
CA ASP A 338 14.89 -23.68 -39.35
C ASP A 338 13.79 -24.41 -40.12
N ARG A 339 13.58 -24.00 -41.38
CA ARG A 339 12.51 -24.50 -42.23
C ARG A 339 12.62 -26.00 -42.47
N SER A 340 13.83 -26.49 -42.74
CA SER A 340 14.10 -27.90 -43.02
C SER A 340 13.80 -28.76 -41.78
N TYR A 341 14.32 -28.33 -40.64
CA TYR A 341 14.05 -29.00 -39.37
C TYR A 341 12.56 -29.01 -39.03
N MET A 342 11.89 -27.85 -39.11
CA MET A 342 10.47 -27.72 -38.79
C MET A 342 9.58 -28.55 -39.72
N PHE A 343 9.95 -28.67 -41.00
CA PHE A 343 9.25 -29.51 -41.96
C PHE A 343 9.36 -30.99 -41.59
N ASP A 344 10.53 -31.46 -41.17
CA ASP A 344 10.73 -32.85 -40.73
C ASP A 344 10.07 -33.14 -39.39
N PHE A 345 10.21 -32.24 -38.41
CA PHE A 345 9.61 -32.36 -37.08
C PHE A 345 8.09 -32.54 -37.15
N THR A 346 7.43 -31.84 -38.07
CA THR A 346 5.96 -31.88 -38.18
C THR A 346 5.45 -33.01 -39.08
N LYS A 347 6.29 -33.96 -39.53
CA LYS A 347 5.98 -34.96 -40.57
C LYS A 347 4.82 -35.90 -40.21
N GLU A 348 4.67 -36.21 -38.92
CA GLU A 348 3.60 -37.07 -38.40
C GLU A 348 2.29 -36.29 -38.17
N GLU A 349 2.33 -34.95 -38.15
CA GLU A 349 1.18 -34.08 -37.92
C GLU A 349 0.38 -33.73 -39.19
N ARG A 350 0.56 -34.47 -40.29
CA ARG A 350 -0.11 -34.26 -41.60
C ARG A 350 -1.64 -34.20 -41.51
N GLY A 351 -2.23 -34.76 -40.46
CA GLY A 351 -3.68 -34.76 -40.24
C GLY A 351 -4.25 -33.51 -39.56
N LYS A 352 -3.41 -32.53 -39.13
CA LYS A 352 -3.88 -31.30 -38.49
C LYS A 352 -4.24 -30.24 -39.55
N PRO A 353 -5.54 -29.92 -39.77
CA PRO A 353 -5.95 -29.05 -40.89
C PRO A 353 -5.44 -27.62 -40.78
N TRP A 354 -5.20 -27.15 -39.56
CA TRP A 354 -4.67 -25.82 -39.32
C TRP A 354 -3.17 -25.72 -39.65
N LEU A 355 -2.43 -26.83 -39.67
CA LEU A 355 -0.99 -26.86 -39.97
C LEU A 355 -0.71 -26.89 -41.46
N LYS A 356 -0.72 -25.72 -42.10
CA LYS A 356 -0.49 -25.55 -43.55
C LYS A 356 0.99 -25.75 -43.93
N ARG A 357 1.43 -27.01 -43.91
CA ARG A 357 2.82 -27.40 -44.25
C ARG A 357 3.28 -26.94 -45.62
N ASN A 358 2.38 -26.90 -46.60
CA ASN A 358 2.70 -26.47 -47.96
C ASN A 358 3.26 -25.03 -47.97
N GLU A 359 2.75 -24.13 -47.12
CA GLU A 359 3.23 -22.73 -47.06
C GLU A 359 4.71 -22.66 -46.66
N LEU A 360 5.17 -23.54 -45.77
CA LEU A 360 6.58 -23.64 -45.38
C LEU A 360 7.44 -24.32 -46.47
N GLU A 361 6.86 -25.27 -47.21
CA GLU A 361 7.55 -26.00 -48.28
C GLU A 361 7.92 -25.10 -49.46
N VAL A 362 7.04 -24.17 -49.85
CA VAL A 362 7.27 -23.27 -51.01
C VAL A 362 8.24 -22.11 -50.69
N MET A 363 8.55 -21.87 -49.42
CA MET A 363 9.49 -20.79 -49.04
C MET A 363 10.91 -21.12 -49.47
N THR A 364 11.59 -20.14 -50.07
CA THR A 364 12.96 -20.24 -50.56
C THR A 364 14.02 -19.92 -49.50
N SER A 365 13.62 -19.29 -48.39
CA SER A 365 14.49 -18.91 -47.28
C SER A 365 13.86 -19.26 -45.93
N ASP A 366 14.69 -19.34 -44.89
CA ASP A 366 14.22 -19.52 -43.52
C ASP A 366 13.47 -18.26 -43.03
N PRO A 367 12.29 -18.37 -42.40
CA PRO A 367 11.54 -17.22 -41.90
C PRO A 367 12.27 -16.51 -40.76
N SER A 368 12.36 -15.18 -40.82
CA SER A 368 12.85 -14.33 -39.73
C SER A 368 11.86 -14.35 -38.57
N VAL A 369 12.32 -14.79 -37.39
CA VAL A 369 11.50 -14.82 -36.16
C VAL A 369 11.07 -13.41 -35.76
N LEU A 370 11.96 -12.43 -35.93
CA LEU A 370 11.65 -11.02 -35.66
C LEU A 370 10.50 -10.51 -36.54
N ASP A 371 10.57 -10.78 -37.84
CA ASP A 371 9.51 -10.37 -38.77
C ASP A 371 8.19 -11.07 -38.44
N MET A 372 8.27 -12.33 -37.99
CA MET A 372 7.09 -13.08 -37.56
C MET A 372 6.45 -12.45 -36.32
N ILE A 373 7.25 -12.04 -35.32
CA ILE A 373 6.76 -11.35 -34.12
C ILE A 373 6.12 -10.00 -34.50
N GLN A 374 6.80 -9.19 -35.32
CA GLN A 374 6.32 -7.88 -35.75
C GLN A 374 5.00 -7.96 -36.52
N LYS A 375 4.81 -8.99 -37.35
CA LYS A 375 3.55 -9.22 -38.08
C LYS A 375 2.45 -9.77 -37.18
N LEU A 376 2.80 -10.49 -36.11
CA LEU A 376 1.84 -11.06 -35.17
C LEU A 376 1.30 -10.01 -34.19
N GLN A 377 2.15 -9.14 -33.65
CA GLN A 377 1.78 -8.10 -32.68
C GLN A 377 0.48 -7.33 -33.01
N PRO A 378 0.28 -6.78 -34.23
CA PRO A 378 -0.95 -6.04 -34.54
C PRO A 378 -2.22 -6.90 -34.57
N LEU A 379 -2.10 -8.23 -34.64
CA LEU A 379 -3.25 -9.14 -34.60
C LEU A 379 -3.70 -9.44 -33.16
N MET A 380 -2.81 -9.28 -32.17
CA MET A 380 -3.07 -9.69 -30.80
C MET A 380 -4.07 -8.78 -30.08
N GLY A 381 -4.01 -7.46 -30.30
CA GLY A 381 -4.97 -6.52 -29.73
C GLY A 381 -6.42 -6.79 -30.16
N PRO A 382 -6.72 -6.83 -31.48
CA PRO A 382 -8.05 -7.15 -31.98
C PRO A 382 -8.54 -8.55 -31.59
N LEU A 383 -7.63 -9.52 -31.43
CA LEU A 383 -7.98 -10.83 -30.89
C LEU A 383 -8.40 -10.72 -29.43
N GLN A 384 -7.61 -10.03 -28.59
CA GLN A 384 -7.88 -9.84 -27.17
C GLN A 384 -9.23 -9.14 -26.97
N GLU A 385 -9.52 -8.10 -27.72
CA GLU A 385 -10.82 -7.40 -27.67
C GLU A 385 -12.01 -8.34 -27.96
N LYS A 386 -11.90 -9.20 -28.98
CA LYS A 386 -12.94 -10.20 -29.29
C LYS A 386 -13.10 -11.24 -28.18
N LEU A 387 -12.00 -11.64 -27.53
CA LEU A 387 -12.01 -12.58 -26.41
C LEU A 387 -12.66 -11.95 -25.17
N ASP A 388 -12.32 -10.70 -24.87
CA ASP A 388 -12.87 -9.95 -23.75
C ASP A 388 -14.36 -9.66 -23.92
N ARG A 389 -14.82 -9.37 -25.16
CA ARG A 389 -16.25 -9.25 -25.46
C ARG A 389 -17.06 -10.53 -25.14
N ILE A 390 -16.43 -11.71 -25.25
CA ILE A 390 -17.06 -12.99 -24.91
C ILE A 390 -17.00 -13.26 -23.40
N LEU A 391 -15.86 -12.99 -22.77
CA LEU A 391 -15.60 -13.28 -21.35
C LEU A 391 -16.27 -12.28 -20.41
N TYR A 392 -16.37 -11.01 -20.83
CA TYR A 392 -16.80 -9.87 -20.04
C TYR A 392 -17.81 -9.02 -20.84
N PRO A 393 -18.98 -9.58 -21.19
CA PRO A 393 -19.98 -8.86 -21.98
C PRO A 393 -20.49 -7.59 -21.29
N ASP A 394 -20.53 -7.59 -19.95
CA ASP A 394 -21.07 -6.50 -19.14
C ASP A 394 -20.01 -5.45 -18.75
N ALA A 395 -18.80 -5.52 -19.31
CA ALA A 395 -17.69 -4.60 -18.97
C ALA A 395 -18.05 -3.12 -19.16
N GLY A 396 -18.93 -2.80 -20.11
CA GLY A 396 -19.43 -1.43 -20.33
C GLY A 396 -20.31 -0.94 -19.17
N GLU A 397 -21.19 -1.80 -18.64
CA GLU A 397 -22.04 -1.50 -17.48
C GLU A 397 -21.23 -1.39 -16.19
N ASP A 398 -20.23 -2.26 -16.04
CA ASP A 398 -19.28 -2.21 -14.93
C ASP A 398 -18.46 -0.91 -14.96
N ALA A 399 -17.95 -0.52 -16.15
CA ALA A 399 -17.25 0.74 -16.33
C ALA A 399 -18.13 1.95 -16.04
N ALA A 400 -19.40 1.93 -16.48
CA ALA A 400 -20.37 2.98 -16.16
C ALA A 400 -20.63 3.07 -14.65
N THR A 401 -20.75 1.94 -13.96
CA THR A 401 -20.93 1.87 -12.50
C THR A 401 -19.72 2.42 -11.75
N VAL A 402 -18.50 2.11 -12.19
CA VAL A 402 -17.28 2.69 -11.61
C VAL A 402 -17.17 4.19 -11.91
N ARG A 403 -17.58 4.66 -13.10
CA ARG A 403 -17.63 6.10 -13.40
C ARG A 403 -18.62 6.85 -12.51
N GLU A 404 -19.79 6.26 -12.24
CA GLU A 404 -20.76 6.82 -11.30
C GLU A 404 -20.14 6.99 -9.90
N PHE A 405 -19.38 5.99 -9.43
CA PHE A 405 -18.63 6.09 -8.18
C PHE A 405 -17.56 7.18 -8.23
N LEU A 406 -16.80 7.28 -9.32
CA LEU A 406 -15.77 8.32 -9.48
C LEU A 406 -16.35 9.73 -9.52
N ALA A 407 -17.57 9.90 -10.03
CA ALA A 407 -18.28 11.19 -10.03
C ALA A 407 -18.68 11.67 -8.62
N ARG A 408 -18.56 10.82 -7.59
CA ARG A 408 -18.75 11.23 -6.19
C ARG A 408 -17.56 12.02 -5.64
N TYR A 409 -16.40 11.95 -6.29
CA TYR A 409 -15.20 12.67 -5.87
C TYR A 409 -15.22 14.12 -6.34
N PRO A 410 -14.62 15.06 -5.60
CA PRO A 410 -14.49 16.43 -6.06
C PRO A 410 -13.74 16.53 -7.39
N ASP A 411 -14.15 17.49 -8.23
CA ASP A 411 -13.49 17.74 -9.51
C ASP A 411 -12.00 18.05 -9.34
N GLY A 412 -11.16 17.36 -10.09
CA GLY A 412 -9.70 17.54 -10.03
C GLY A 412 -9.02 16.96 -8.79
N ALA A 413 -9.74 16.20 -7.94
CA ALA A 413 -9.17 15.55 -6.76
C ALA A 413 -7.95 14.68 -7.14
N GLN A 414 -6.80 15.05 -6.59
CA GLN A 414 -5.54 14.31 -6.69
C GLN A 414 -5.37 13.44 -5.46
N GLY A 415 -4.96 12.18 -5.66
CA GLY A 415 -4.73 11.26 -4.57
C GLY A 415 -5.15 9.83 -4.91
N GLN A 416 -4.92 8.94 -3.95
CA GLN A 416 -5.32 7.55 -4.02
C GLN A 416 -6.78 7.43 -3.59
N ARG A 417 -7.60 6.81 -4.46
CA ARG A 417 -9.01 6.53 -4.17
C ARG A 417 -9.15 5.16 -3.52
N ALA A 418 -10.07 5.02 -2.57
CA ALA A 418 -10.31 3.78 -1.86
C ALA A 418 -11.80 3.59 -1.52
N LEU A 419 -12.21 2.35 -1.29
CA LEU A 419 -13.49 2.00 -0.69
C LEU A 419 -13.29 1.65 0.78
N GLN A 420 -14.14 2.19 1.65
CA GLN A 420 -14.16 1.85 3.07
C GLN A 420 -14.74 0.44 3.28
N ASN A 421 -14.17 -0.33 4.21
CA ASN A 421 -14.55 -1.73 4.47
C ASN A 421 -14.87 -2.00 5.96
N GLY A 422 -15.14 -0.96 6.74
CA GLY A 422 -15.24 -1.05 8.20
C GLY A 422 -15.37 0.35 8.82
N PRO A 423 -15.29 0.50 10.14
CA PRO A 423 -15.47 1.79 10.80
C PRO A 423 -14.58 2.88 10.20
N GLY A 424 -15.15 4.07 10.01
CA GLY A 424 -14.47 5.22 9.41
C GLY A 424 -13.27 5.71 10.22
N PRO A 425 -12.47 6.63 9.66
CA PRO A 425 -11.31 7.16 10.37
C PRO A 425 -11.78 7.98 11.57
N THR A 426 -11.30 7.63 12.76
CA THR A 426 -11.55 8.39 13.99
C THR A 426 -10.23 8.90 14.54
N ARG A 427 -10.29 9.80 15.53
CA ARG A 427 -9.09 10.31 16.16
C ARG A 427 -8.23 9.20 16.78
N ARG A 428 -8.88 8.15 17.32
CA ARG A 428 -8.22 6.96 17.88
C ARG A 428 -7.83 5.92 16.82
N ASN A 429 -8.55 5.88 15.70
CA ASN A 429 -8.28 4.97 14.60
C ASN A 429 -8.12 5.71 13.27
N MET A 430 -6.93 6.30 13.06
CA MET A 430 -6.65 7.08 11.85
C MET A 430 -6.53 6.23 10.58
N SER A 431 -6.21 4.93 10.72
CA SER A 431 -5.97 4.03 9.59
C SER A 431 -7.05 2.94 9.53
N SER A 432 -8.25 3.33 9.12
CA SER A 432 -9.39 2.44 8.95
C SER A 432 -9.17 1.34 7.92
N SER A 433 -9.98 0.29 8.02
CA SER A 433 -10.02 -0.78 7.02
C SER A 433 -10.58 -0.23 5.70
N MET A 434 -9.76 -0.23 4.66
CA MET A 434 -10.12 0.25 3.33
C MET A 434 -9.40 -0.55 2.24
N THR A 435 -9.98 -0.58 1.03
CA THR A 435 -9.36 -1.15 -0.16
C THR A 435 -9.00 -0.04 -1.15
N PRO A 436 -7.70 0.22 -1.38
CA PRO A 436 -7.25 1.10 -2.43
C PRO A 436 -7.69 0.60 -3.81
N LEU A 437 -8.09 1.52 -4.68
CA LEU A 437 -8.48 1.23 -6.06
C LEU A 437 -7.31 1.48 -7.00
N ALA A 438 -6.95 0.49 -7.82
CA ALA A 438 -5.81 0.54 -8.72
C ALA A 438 -6.03 1.60 -9.82
N PRO A 439 -5.09 2.54 -10.02
CA PRO A 439 -5.23 3.61 -11.02
C PRO A 439 -5.57 3.10 -12.42
N ARG A 440 -4.94 2.00 -12.87
CA ARG A 440 -5.19 1.41 -14.20
C ARG A 440 -6.65 1.01 -14.43
N VAL A 441 -7.33 0.47 -13.40
CA VAL A 441 -8.74 0.07 -13.48
C VAL A 441 -9.63 1.31 -13.57
N LEU A 442 -9.29 2.36 -12.81
CA LEU A 442 -10.01 3.63 -12.84
C LEU A 442 -9.86 4.33 -14.19
N THR A 443 -8.64 4.35 -14.74
CA THR A 443 -8.36 4.90 -16.07
C THR A 443 -9.15 4.14 -17.14
N PHE A 444 -9.11 2.81 -17.12
CA PHE A 444 -9.91 1.98 -18.05
C PHE A 444 -11.41 2.32 -17.95
N ALA A 445 -11.96 2.34 -16.73
CA ALA A 445 -13.37 2.67 -16.52
C ALA A 445 -13.75 4.06 -17.05
N THR A 446 -12.85 5.04 -16.95
CA THR A 446 -13.09 6.40 -17.49
C THR A 446 -13.06 6.46 -19.02
N SER A 447 -12.21 5.69 -19.68
CA SER A 447 -12.07 5.72 -21.15
C SER A 447 -13.01 4.77 -21.88
N PHE A 448 -13.41 3.66 -21.24
CA PHE A 448 -14.16 2.59 -21.89
C PHE A 448 -15.68 2.84 -21.85
N GLN A 449 -16.31 3.03 -23.02
CA GLN A 449 -17.75 3.26 -23.13
C GLN A 449 -18.58 1.99 -23.33
N GLY A 450 -17.92 0.88 -23.67
CA GLY A 450 -18.55 -0.38 -24.05
C GLY A 450 -17.85 -0.96 -25.28
N TRP A 451 -18.20 -2.20 -25.61
CA TRP A 451 -17.74 -2.83 -26.84
C TRP A 451 -18.41 -2.13 -28.03
N GLU A 452 -17.62 -1.54 -28.93
CA GLU A 452 -18.14 -1.03 -30.20
C GLU A 452 -18.63 -2.20 -31.07
N ASP A 453 -19.69 -1.98 -31.84
CA ASP A 453 -20.35 -3.04 -32.63
C ASP A 453 -19.58 -3.44 -33.89
#